data_AF-A0A7Y0B6U0-F1
#
_entry.id   AF-A0A7Y0B6U0-F1
#
_cell.length_a   1.000
_cell.length_b   1.000
_cell.length_c   1.000
_cell.angle_alpha   90.00
_cell.angle_beta   90.00
_cell.angle_gamma   90.00
#
_symmetry.space_group_name_H-M   'P 1'
#
loop_
_entity.id
_entity.type
_entity.pdbx_description
1 polymer ?
#
loop_
_entity_poly.entity_id
_entity_poly.type
_entity_poly.pdbx_seq_one_letter_code
_entity_poly.pdbx_strand_id
1 'polypeptide(L)'
;MPRLQILELPEGADDDRPPFALVIDQADEALIGSLLCTKREDPDFDLASRIGARTVLVFEETMEIPANDLPVDEHGLPLTIHIEADTTVFHEQVEAAARWAADRLRTHPQL
;
A
#
# COMPACT_ATOMS: atom_id res chain seq x y z
N MET A 1 3.29 18.14 14.02
CA MET A 1 2.41 17.22 14.78
C MET A 1 2.76 15.84 14.29
N PRO A 2 3.01 14.87 15.19
CA PRO A 2 3.34 13.51 14.77
C PRO A 2 2.19 12.92 13.97
N ARG A 3 2.53 12.26 12.87
CA ARG A 3 1.60 11.58 11.97
C ARG A 3 1.78 10.07 12.13
N LEU A 4 0.65 9.34 12.12
CA LEU A 4 0.60 7.89 12.21
C LEU A 4 0.30 7.31 10.83
N GLN A 5 1.10 6.35 10.41
CA GLN A 5 0.97 5.66 9.12
C GLN A 5 1.15 4.15 9.30
N ILE A 6 0.57 3.36 8.41
CA ILE A 6 0.69 1.90 8.42
C ILE A 6 1.58 1.47 7.25
N LEU A 7 2.62 0.70 7.53
CA LEU A 7 3.41 0.04 6.49
C LEU A 7 2.99 -1.43 6.44
N GLU A 8 2.23 -1.79 5.40
CA GLU A 8 1.90 -3.18 5.12
C GLU A 8 3.16 -3.98 4.78
N LEU A 9 3.26 -5.17 5.35
CA LEU A 9 4.37 -6.11 5.17
C LEU A 9 3.82 -7.40 4.55
N PRO A 10 4.60 -8.09 3.72
CA PRO A 10 4.15 -9.36 3.16
C PRO A 10 3.86 -10.38 4.26
N GLU A 11 2.71 -11.04 4.15
CA GLU A 11 2.37 -12.20 4.97
C GLU A 11 3.33 -13.35 4.63
N GLY A 12 4.03 -13.87 5.64
CA GLY A 12 4.86 -15.06 5.49
C GLY A 12 4.00 -16.32 5.65
N ALA A 13 4.30 -17.37 4.88
CA ALA A 13 3.55 -18.63 4.90
C ALA A 13 3.46 -19.30 6.30
N ASP A 14 4.38 -18.97 7.21
CA ASP A 14 4.44 -19.44 8.60
C ASP A 14 4.69 -18.26 9.59
N ASP A 15 4.32 -17.03 9.22
CA ASP A 15 4.50 -15.84 10.07
C ASP A 15 3.16 -15.43 10.69
N ASP A 16 2.90 -15.93 11.91
CA ASP A 16 1.69 -15.59 12.68
C ASP A 16 1.69 -14.14 13.21
N ARG A 17 2.73 -13.36 12.93
CA ARG A 17 2.80 -11.96 13.36
C ARG A 17 1.93 -11.07 12.47
N PRO A 18 1.42 -9.95 13.01
CA PRO A 18 0.67 -8.97 12.24
C PRO A 18 1.45 -8.52 10.98
N PRO A 19 0.83 -8.48 9.80
CA PRO A 19 1.50 -8.13 8.54
C PRO A 19 1.65 -6.61 8.36
N PHE A 20 1.95 -5.89 9.43
CA PHE A 20 2.17 -4.44 9.34
C PHE A 20 3.13 -3.92 10.40
N ALA A 21 3.79 -2.81 10.08
CA ALA A 21 4.53 -1.98 11.01
C ALA A 21 3.80 -0.64 11.19
N LEU A 22 3.78 -0.13 12.43
CA LEU A 22 3.33 1.24 12.69
C LEU A 22 4.48 2.20 12.42
N VAL A 23 4.23 3.26 11.66
CA VAL A 23 5.18 4.33 11.40
C VAL A 23 4.66 5.61 12.04
N ILE A 24 5.51 6.22 12.87
CA ILE A 24 5.26 7.53 13.49
C ILE A 24 6.29 8.49 12.88
N ASP A 25 5.84 9.38 12.01
CA ASP A 25 6.70 10.39 11.38
C ASP A 25 6.38 11.79 11.90
N GLN A 26 7.28 12.75 11.66
CA GLN A 26 7.18 14.10 12.26
C GLN A 26 7.14 14.08 13.81
N ALA A 27 7.82 13.11 14.41
CA ALA A 27 7.96 13.00 15.85
C ALA A 27 8.91 14.09 16.38
N ASP A 28 8.51 14.79 17.44
CA ASP A 28 9.39 15.74 18.12
C ASP A 28 10.26 15.04 19.18
N GLU A 29 11.30 15.74 19.65
CA GLU A 29 12.21 15.23 20.68
C GLU A 29 11.48 14.83 21.97
N ALA A 30 10.38 15.51 22.30
CA ALA A 30 9.58 15.20 23.49
C ALA A 30 8.86 13.84 23.36
N LEU A 31 8.26 13.56 22.21
CA LEU A 31 7.62 12.29 21.91
C LEU A 31 8.65 11.16 21.87
N ILE A 32 9.77 11.37 21.17
CA ILE A 32 10.87 10.39 21.09
C ILE A 32 11.40 10.09 22.50
N GLY A 33 11.64 11.14 23.29
CA GLY A 33 12.06 11.04 24.68
C GLY A 33 11.06 10.26 25.53
N SER A 34 9.76 10.51 25.39
CA SER A 34 8.72 9.77 26.10
C SER A 34 8.75 8.28 25.76
N LEU A 35 8.82 7.92 24.47
CA LEU A 35 8.84 6.53 24.02
C LEU A 35 10.08 5.77 24.52
N LEU A 36 11.23 6.44 24.52
CA LEU A 36 12.49 5.89 25.04
C LEU A 36 12.50 5.76 26.56
N CYS A 37 11.95 6.73 27.28
CA CYS A 37 11.84 6.69 28.74
C CYS A 37 10.95 5.53 29.19
N THR A 38 9.81 5.30 28.53
CA THR A 38 8.93 4.18 28.90
C THR A 38 9.65 2.83 28.76
N LYS A 39 10.45 2.64 27.71
CA LYS A 39 11.28 1.44 27.53
C LYS A 39 12.41 1.32 28.55
N ARG A 40 12.90 2.43 29.07
CA ARG A 40 13.96 2.45 30.10
C ARG A 40 13.42 2.13 31.49
N GLU A 41 12.21 2.57 31.79
CA GLU A 41 11.53 2.34 33.08
C GLU A 41 10.95 0.92 33.16
N ASP A 42 10.47 0.40 32.03
CA ASP A 42 9.98 -0.97 31.89
C ASP A 42 10.68 -1.64 30.69
N PRO A 43 11.72 -2.47 30.94
CA PRO A 43 12.47 -3.15 29.88
C PRO A 43 11.60 -4.13 29.07
N ASP A 44 10.51 -4.62 29.67
CA ASP A 44 9.55 -5.53 29.04
C ASP A 44 8.46 -4.75 28.27
N PHE A 45 8.53 -3.41 28.29
CA PHE A 45 7.66 -2.56 27.50
C PHE A 45 7.93 -2.72 26.01
N ASP A 46 7.11 -3.56 25.38
CA ASP A 46 7.06 -3.69 23.92
C ASP A 46 5.83 -2.96 23.35
N LEU A 47 6.07 -1.75 22.86
CA LEU A 47 5.04 -0.94 22.21
C LEU A 47 4.44 -1.64 20.98
N ALA A 48 5.24 -2.41 20.23
CA ALA A 48 4.76 -3.11 19.05
C ALA A 48 3.72 -4.16 19.44
N SER A 49 4.03 -5.01 20.43
CA SER A 49 3.09 -5.98 20.99
C SER A 49 1.82 -5.34 21.53
N ARG A 50 1.91 -4.19 22.22
CA ARG A 50 0.73 -3.50 22.77
C ARG A 50 -0.22 -2.97 21.70
N ILE A 51 0.33 -2.53 20.58
CA ILE A 51 -0.44 -2.01 19.43
C ILE A 51 -0.92 -3.16 18.53
N GLY A 52 -0.35 -4.36 18.68
CA GLY A 52 -0.57 -5.47 17.76
C GLY A 52 0.09 -5.21 16.41
N ALA A 53 1.18 -4.45 16.39
CA ALA A 53 2.03 -4.25 15.22
C ALA A 53 3.23 -5.19 15.29
N ARG A 54 3.82 -5.52 14.14
CA ARG A 54 5.08 -6.28 14.10
C ARG A 54 6.26 -5.49 14.63
N THR A 55 6.26 -4.18 14.39
CA THR A 55 7.25 -3.23 14.91
C THR A 55 6.68 -1.81 14.87
N VAL A 56 7.31 -0.90 15.60
CA VAL A 56 7.03 0.53 15.56
C VAL A 56 8.30 1.26 15.12
N LEU A 57 8.19 2.06 14.06
CA LEU A 57 9.25 2.90 13.53
C LEU A 57 8.93 4.36 13.82
N VAL A 58 9.91 5.11 14.34
CA VAL A 58 9.72 6.51 14.72
C VAL A 58 10.76 7.35 13.99
N PHE A 59 10.29 8.41 13.33
CA PHE A 59 11.11 9.31 12.52
C PHE A 59 10.80 10.77 12.85
N GLU A 60 11.84 11.59 12.91
CA GLU A 60 11.72 13.05 13.07
C GLU A 60 11.22 13.71 11.78
N GLU A 61 11.61 13.16 10.63
CA GLU A 61 11.23 13.65 9.32
C GLU A 61 9.94 13.00 8.82
N THR A 62 9.32 13.61 7.81
CA THR A 62 8.17 13.04 7.10
C THR A 62 8.61 11.82 6.30
N MET A 63 7.90 10.71 6.46
CA MET A 63 8.10 9.49 5.68
C MET A 63 6.95 9.31 4.70
N GLU A 64 7.26 9.30 3.40
CA GLU A 64 6.26 9.05 2.35
C GLU A 64 6.03 7.54 2.19
N ILE A 65 4.81 7.08 2.50
CA ILE A 65 4.40 5.69 2.28
C ILE A 65 3.25 5.71 1.25
N PRO A 66 3.51 5.35 -0.02
CA PRO A 66 2.55 5.52 -1.11
C PRO A 66 1.18 4.87 -0.88
N ALA A 67 1.13 3.78 -0.10
CA ALA A 67 -0.12 3.07 0.22
C ALA A 67 -1.03 3.85 1.17
N ASN A 68 -0.52 4.86 1.91
CA ASN A 68 -1.31 5.68 2.82
C ASN A 68 -1.84 6.99 2.18
N ASP A 69 -1.39 7.33 0.96
CA ASP A 69 -1.92 8.45 0.17
C ASP A 69 -3.21 8.05 -0.57
N LEU A 70 -4.09 7.33 0.12
CA LEU A 70 -5.39 7.00 -0.43
C LEU A 70 -6.25 8.28 -0.46
N PRO A 71 -6.87 8.61 -1.61
CA PRO A 71 -7.88 9.66 -1.62
C PRO A 71 -8.97 9.27 -0.62
N VAL A 72 -9.30 10.21 0.26
CA VAL A 72 -10.40 10.09 1.21
C VAL A 72 -11.63 10.81 0.67
N ASP A 73 -12.81 10.31 0.97
CA ASP A 73 -14.06 11.00 0.63
C ASP A 73 -14.33 12.23 1.51
N GLU A 74 -15.45 12.91 1.28
CA GLU A 74 -15.90 14.07 2.06
C GLU A 74 -16.14 13.77 3.55
N HIS A 75 -16.12 12.50 3.94
CA HIS A 75 -16.29 12.03 5.32
C HIS A 75 -14.99 11.45 5.92
N GLY A 76 -13.87 11.51 5.20
CA GLY A 76 -12.57 11.03 5.67
C GLY A 76 -12.40 9.52 5.60
N LEU A 77 -13.25 8.81 4.87
CA LEU A 77 -13.16 7.36 4.68
C LEU A 77 -12.32 7.04 3.43
N PRO A 78 -11.53 5.94 3.43
CA PRO A 78 -10.71 5.56 2.28
C PRO A 78 -11.59 5.22 1.08
N LEU A 79 -11.33 5.88 -0.06
CA LEU A 79 -12.09 5.69 -1.28
C LEU A 79 -11.75 4.34 -1.92
N THR A 80 -12.71 3.41 -1.96
CA THR A 80 -12.56 2.15 -2.71
C THR A 80 -12.98 2.38 -4.16
N ILE A 81 -12.01 2.50 -5.08
CA ILE A 81 -12.29 2.65 -6.52
C ILE A 81 -12.50 1.26 -7.11
N HIS A 82 -13.75 0.91 -7.42
CA HIS A 82 -14.07 -0.28 -8.21
C HIS A 82 -14.01 0.06 -9.70
N ILE A 83 -13.03 -0.49 -10.41
CA ILE A 83 -12.87 -0.30 -11.86
C ILE A 83 -13.54 -1.48 -12.57
N GLU A 84 -14.77 -1.28 -13.05
CA GLU A 84 -15.38 -2.17 -14.05
C GLU A 84 -14.94 -1.72 -15.44
N ALA A 85 -14.09 -2.52 -16.09
CA ALA A 85 -13.70 -2.26 -17.47
C ALA A 85 -14.85 -2.64 -18.41
N ASP A 86 -15.46 -1.66 -19.07
CA ASP A 86 -16.29 -1.93 -20.25
C ASP A 86 -15.37 -2.31 -21.41
N THR A 87 -15.26 -3.62 -21.67
CA THR A 87 -14.36 -4.19 -22.68
C THR A 87 -15.04 -4.37 -24.04
N THR A 88 -16.28 -3.93 -24.21
CA THR A 88 -17.07 -4.15 -25.44
C THR A 88 -16.37 -3.58 -26.67
N VAL A 89 -15.95 -2.30 -26.60
CA VAL A 89 -15.27 -1.62 -27.70
C VAL A 89 -13.90 -2.23 -28.00
N PHE A 90 -13.19 -2.68 -26.96
CA PHE A 90 -11.90 -3.35 -27.12
C PHE A 90 -12.06 -4.69 -27.85
N HIS A 91 -13.11 -5.45 -27.54
CA HIS A 91 -13.41 -6.73 -28.21
C HIS A 91 -13.66 -6.53 -29.70
N GLU A 92 -14.49 -5.54 -30.06
CA GLU A 92 -14.78 -5.20 -31.46
C GLU A 92 -13.50 -4.80 -32.23
N GLN A 93 -12.62 -4.03 -31.60
CA GLN A 93 -11.35 -3.61 -32.21
C GLN A 93 -10.40 -4.79 -32.44
N VAL A 94 -10.31 -5.71 -31.48
CA VAL A 94 -9.48 -6.93 -31.59
C VAL A 94 -10.01 -7.83 -32.70
N GLU A 95 -11.32 -8.03 -32.80
CA GLU A 95 -11.92 -8.82 -33.88
C GLU A 95 -11.70 -8.18 -35.26
N ALA A 96 -11.87 -6.87 -35.37
CA ALA A 96 -11.62 -6.14 -36.62
C ALA A 96 -10.15 -6.24 -37.04
N ALA A 97 -9.22 -6.11 -36.10
CA ALA A 97 -7.79 -6.26 -36.34
C ALA A 97 -7.41 -7.69 -36.77
N ALA A 98 -7.97 -8.71 -36.10
CA ALA A 98 -7.75 -10.11 -36.44
C ALA A 98 -8.28 -10.43 -37.85
N ARG A 99 -9.45 -9.90 -38.21
CA ARG A 99 -10.05 -10.07 -39.53
C ARG A 99 -9.20 -9.41 -40.63
N TRP A 100 -8.74 -8.17 -40.39
CA TRP A 100 -7.84 -7.47 -41.30
C TRP A 100 -6.52 -8.23 -41.50
N ALA A 101 -5.93 -8.76 -40.43
CA ALA A 101 -4.69 -9.53 -40.49
C ALA A 101 -4.87 -10.84 -41.29
N ALA A 102 -6.00 -11.53 -41.08
CA ALA A 102 -6.32 -12.77 -41.81
C ALA A 102 -6.52 -12.52 -43.32
N ASP A 103 -7.21 -11.44 -43.70
CA ASP A 103 -7.42 -11.09 -45.10
C ASP A 103 -6.12 -10.62 -45.78
N ARG A 104 -5.24 -9.94 -45.03
CA ARG A 104 -3.90 -9.56 -45.51
C ARG A 104 -3.01 -10.77 -45.77
N LEU A 105 -3.06 -11.79 -44.92
CA LEU A 105 -2.34 -13.05 -45.12
C LEU A 105 -2.87 -13.86 -46.31
N ARG A 106 -4.17 -13.75 -46.63
CA ARG A 106 -4.78 -14.41 -47.80
C ARG A 106 -4.47 -13.72 -49.13
N THR A 107 -4.36 -12.39 -49.12
CA THR A 107 -4.10 -11.57 -50.33
C THR A 107 -2.62 -11.46 -50.69
N HIS A 108 -1.72 -11.65 -49.72
CA HIS A 108 -0.27 -11.73 -49.96
C HIS A 108 0.33 -12.95 -49.24
N PRO A 109 0.14 -14.18 -49.78
CA PRO A 109 0.97 -15.30 -49.38
C PRO A 109 2.40 -14.97 -49.82
N GLN A 110 3.32 -14.82 -48.88
CA GLN A 110 4.68 -14.37 -49.20
C GLN A 110 5.34 -15.28 -50.26
N LEU A 111 6.07 -14.63 -51.18
CA LEU A 111 7.08 -15.23 -52.06
C LEU A 111 8.16 -15.94 -51.24
#